data_AF-A0A1I4ZWC3-F1
#
_entry.id   AF-A0A1I4ZWC3-F1
#
_cell.length_a   1.000
_cell.length_b   1.000
_cell.length_c   1.000
_cell.angle_alpha   90.00
_cell.angle_beta   90.00
_cell.angle_gamma   90.00
#
_symmetry.space_group_name_H-M   'P 1'
#
loop_
_entity.id
_entity.type
_entity.pdbx_description
1 polymer ?
#
loop_
_entity_poly.entity_id
_entity_poly.type
_entity_poly.pdbx_seq_one_letter_code
_entity_poly.pdbx_strand_id
1 'polypeptide(L)'
;MSRSVIAKLFYGSLIAIVIAIAVLGAAIAFGSSSFTMDGSDVVGIQSAFGWGTVAVGASAVLVIVAASVAQFVAWIGALINTAPLENKTWFVILLVSGLLGFGLIAMLVYLLTEPHGPRAAVPAGSPAAA
;
A
#
# COMPACT_ATOMS: atom_id res chain seq x y z
N MET A 1 15.26 5.29 -6.20
CA MET A 1 14.34 4.11 -6.22
C MET A 1 13.72 4.05 -7.59
N SER A 2 13.78 2.92 -8.30
CA SER A 2 13.19 2.87 -9.64
C SER A 2 11.66 2.82 -9.54
N ARG A 3 10.98 3.35 -10.56
CA ARG A 3 9.51 3.36 -10.65
C ARG A 3 8.90 1.98 -10.42
N SER A 4 9.51 0.93 -10.96
CA SER A 4 9.06 -0.45 -10.77
C SER A 4 9.12 -0.89 -9.32
N VAL A 5 10.08 -0.41 -8.54
CA VAL A 5 10.15 -0.70 -7.10
C VAL A 5 9.05 0.07 -6.36
N ILE A 6 8.81 1.34 -6.71
CA ILE A 6 7.73 2.16 -6.12
C ILE A 6 6.36 1.50 -6.37
N ALA A 7 6.10 1.10 -7.61
CA ALA A 7 4.87 0.43 -8.02
C ALA A 7 4.67 -0.90 -7.29
N LYS A 8 5.70 -1.76 -7.28
CA LYS A 8 5.65 -3.06 -6.59
C LYS A 8 5.43 -2.89 -5.09
N LEU A 9 6.10 -1.91 -4.48
CA LEU A 9 5.93 -1.62 -3.07
C LEU A 9 4.48 -1.20 -2.80
N PHE A 10 3.97 -0.20 -3.53
CA PHE A 10 2.61 0.31 -3.34
C PHE A 10 1.51 -0.73 -3.57
N TYR A 11 1.56 -1.47 -4.69
CA TYR A 11 0.56 -2.51 -4.96
C TYR A 11 0.70 -3.68 -3.99
N GLY A 12 1.93 -4.05 -3.62
CA GLY A 12 2.20 -5.11 -2.65
C GLY A 12 1.62 -4.80 -1.27
N SER A 13 1.87 -3.59 -0.75
CA SER A 13 1.29 -3.15 0.52
C SER A 13 -0.21 -2.98 0.45
N LEU A 14 -0.76 -2.47 -0.66
CA LEU A 14 -2.21 -2.35 -0.81
C LEU A 14 -2.90 -3.72 -0.76
N ILE A 15 -2.38 -4.71 -1.48
CA ILE A 15 -2.90 -6.09 -1.46
C ILE A 15 -2.75 -6.67 -0.05
N ALA A 16 -1.61 -6.46 0.62
CA ALA A 16 -1.39 -6.92 1.98
C ALA A 16 -2.42 -6.34 2.97
N ILE A 17 -2.77 -5.05 2.85
CA ILE A 17 -3.82 -4.42 3.67
C ILE A 17 -5.16 -5.09 3.43
N VAL A 18 -5.57 -5.28 2.17
CA VAL A 18 -6.87 -5.89 1.83
C VAL A 18 -6.96 -7.31 2.39
N ILE A 19 -5.90 -8.11 2.22
CA ILE A 19 -5.84 -9.48 2.76
C ILE A 19 -5.89 -9.45 4.29
N ALA A 20 -5.11 -8.58 4.94
CA ALA A 20 -5.08 -8.50 6.39
C ALA A 20 -6.41 -8.03 6.98
N ILE A 21 -7.12 -7.11 6.33
CA ILE A 21 -8.49 -6.71 6.75
C ILE A 21 -9.44 -7.90 6.63
N ALA A 22 -9.39 -8.66 5.53
CA ALA A 22 -10.23 -9.84 5.36
C ALA A 22 -9.93 -10.90 6.44
N VAL A 23 -8.64 -11.14 6.74
CA VAL A 23 -8.20 -12.05 7.81
C VAL A 23 -8.64 -11.56 9.18
N LEU A 24 -8.54 -10.26 9.46
CA LEU A 24 -9.00 -9.67 10.72
C LEU A 24 -10.52 -9.83 10.88
N GLY A 25 -11.29 -9.55 9.83
CA GLY A 25 -12.73 -9.77 9.82
C GLY A 25 -13.11 -11.24 10.06
N ALA A 26 -12.39 -12.17 9.42
CA ALA A 26 -12.56 -13.61 9.64
C ALA A 26 -12.22 -14.00 11.09
N ALA A 27 -11.09 -13.51 11.63
CA ALA A 27 -10.68 -13.78 13.01
C ALA A 27 -11.75 -13.33 14.02
N ILE A 28 -12.36 -12.16 13.80
CA ILE A 28 -13.46 -11.65 14.63
C ILE A 28 -14.70 -12.55 14.47
N ALA A 29 -15.09 -12.85 13.23
CA ALA A 29 -16.28 -13.66 12.95
C ALA A 29 -16.20 -15.06 13.58
N PHE A 30 -15.07 -15.76 13.42
CA PHE A 30 -14.89 -17.12 13.94
C PHE A 30 -14.47 -17.16 15.42
N GLY A 31 -13.80 -16.12 15.92
CA GLY A 31 -13.34 -16.04 17.31
C GLY A 31 -14.45 -15.67 18.30
N SER A 32 -15.49 -14.98 17.84
CA SER A 32 -16.58 -14.44 18.68
C SER A 32 -17.29 -15.49 19.53
N SER A 33 -17.46 -16.72 19.05
CA SER A 33 -18.09 -17.82 19.80
C SER A 33 -17.21 -18.40 20.91
N SER A 34 -15.91 -18.09 20.91
CA SER A 34 -14.93 -18.59 21.86
C SER A 34 -14.66 -17.62 23.02
N PHE A 35 -15.41 -16.53 23.10
CA PHE A 35 -15.34 -15.55 24.18
C PHE A 35 -16.36 -15.88 25.27
N THR A 36 -15.90 -15.89 26.52
CA THR A 36 -16.77 -15.91 27.70
C THR A 36 -17.25 -14.49 27.94
N MET A 37 -18.55 -14.26 27.86
CA MET A 37 -19.17 -12.94 28.04
C MET A 37 -19.88 -12.87 29.40
N ASP A 38 -19.67 -11.78 30.12
CA ASP A 38 -20.48 -11.36 31.26
C ASP A 38 -21.22 -10.08 30.87
N GLY A 39 -22.48 -10.21 30.47
CA GLY A 39 -23.23 -9.12 29.85
C GLY A 39 -22.63 -8.68 28.51
N SER A 40 -22.23 -7.41 28.41
CA SER A 40 -21.55 -6.84 27.23
C SER A 40 -20.04 -7.07 27.22
N ASP A 41 -19.48 -7.56 28.33
CA ASP A 41 -18.04 -7.55 28.56
C ASP A 41 -17.44 -8.93 28.29
N VAL A 42 -16.31 -8.94 27.58
CA VAL A 42 -15.53 -10.16 27.37
C VAL A 42 -14.64 -10.39 28.59
N VAL A 43 -15.00 -11.37 29.41
CA VAL A 43 -14.31 -11.73 30.66
C VAL A 43 -13.29 -12.86 30.48
N GLY A 44 -13.30 -13.57 29.34
CA GLY A 44 -12.34 -14.64 29.10
C GLY A 44 -12.37 -15.23 27.70
N ILE A 45 -11.39 -16.09 27.43
CA ILE A 45 -11.29 -16.90 26.20
C ILE A 45 -11.25 -18.36 26.62
N GLN A 46 -12.24 -19.12 26.17
CA GLN A 46 -12.58 -20.43 26.72
C GLN A 46 -11.98 -21.62 25.95
N SER A 47 -11.32 -21.38 24.82
CA SER A 47 -10.73 -22.43 23.98
C SER A 47 -9.38 -22.05 23.39
N ALA A 48 -8.55 -23.06 23.10
CA ALA A 48 -7.30 -22.89 22.35
C ALA A 48 -7.54 -22.31 20.95
N PHE A 49 -8.68 -22.65 20.33
CA PHE A 49 -9.12 -22.07 19.06
C PHE A 49 -9.39 -20.56 19.20
N GLY A 50 -10.07 -20.11 20.27
CA GLY A 50 -10.29 -18.71 20.55
C GLY A 50 -8.99 -17.92 20.68
N TRP A 51 -8.02 -18.45 21.43
CA TRP A 51 -6.67 -17.85 21.51
C TRP A 51 -5.98 -17.81 20.14
N GLY A 52 -6.14 -18.85 19.32
CA GLY A 52 -5.65 -18.87 17.94
C GLY A 52 -6.24 -17.74 17.09
N THR A 53 -7.56 -17.53 17.15
CA THR A 53 -8.22 -16.44 16.41
C THR A 53 -7.76 -15.06 16.88
N VAL A 54 -7.53 -14.87 18.19
CA VAL A 54 -6.96 -13.62 18.73
C VAL A 54 -5.54 -13.40 18.23
N ALA A 55 -4.69 -14.43 18.24
CA ALA A 55 -3.33 -14.33 17.72
C ALA A 55 -3.29 -14.00 16.21
N VAL A 56 -4.17 -14.63 15.42
CA VAL A 56 -4.32 -14.34 13.99
C VAL A 56 -4.81 -12.91 13.79
N GLY A 57 -5.83 -12.47 14.53
CA GLY A 57 -6.34 -11.09 14.47
C GLY A 57 -5.26 -10.07 14.82
N ALA A 58 -4.50 -10.30 15.90
CA ALA A 58 -3.38 -9.45 16.29
C ALA A 58 -2.30 -9.39 15.20
N SER A 59 -1.97 -10.54 14.58
CA SER A 59 -1.01 -10.58 13.47
C SER A 59 -1.50 -9.79 12.25
N ALA A 60 -2.80 -9.85 11.94
CA ALA A 60 -3.39 -9.08 10.85
C ALA A 60 -3.29 -7.56 11.11
N VAL A 61 -3.52 -7.12 12.34
CA VAL A 61 -3.31 -5.72 12.73
C VAL A 61 -1.86 -5.29 12.51
N LEU A 62 -0.88 -6.12 12.90
CA LEU A 62 0.54 -5.82 12.67
C LEU A 62 0.88 -5.71 11.18
N VAL A 63 0.30 -6.59 10.34
CA VAL A 63 0.46 -6.53 8.87
C VAL A 63 -0.14 -5.24 8.31
N ILE A 64 -1.33 -4.81 8.78
CA ILE A 64 -1.95 -3.55 8.35
C ILE A 64 -1.05 -2.37 8.70
N VAL A 65 -0.49 -2.34 9.91
CA VAL A 65 0.43 -1.27 10.34
C VAL A 65 1.69 -1.26 9.45
N ALA A 66 2.33 -2.41 9.26
CA ALA A 66 3.54 -2.52 8.44
C ALA A 66 3.29 -2.12 6.98
N ALA A 67 2.17 -2.56 6.41
CA ALA A 67 1.78 -2.23 5.05
C ALA A 67 1.38 -0.75 4.90
N SER A 68 0.79 -0.14 5.92
CA SER A 68 0.51 1.30 5.94
C SER A 68 1.80 2.13 5.92
N VAL A 69 2.83 1.69 6.66
CA VAL A 69 4.16 2.30 6.61
C VAL A 69 4.79 2.15 5.22
N ALA A 70 4.71 0.96 4.62
CA ALA A 70 5.19 0.73 3.25
C ALA A 70 4.47 1.63 2.23
N GLN A 71 3.17 1.88 2.41
CA GLN A 71 2.41 2.80 1.58
C GLN A 71 2.93 4.24 1.68
N PHE A 72 3.26 4.68 2.89
CA PHE A 72 3.86 5.98 3.12
C PHE A 72 5.25 6.09 2.48
N VAL A 73 6.09 5.06 2.61
CA VAL A 73 7.41 5.00 1.98
C VAL A 73 7.29 5.04 0.45
N ALA A 74 6.33 4.34 -0.13
CA ALA A 74 6.09 4.38 -1.57
C ALA A 74 5.70 5.79 -2.05
N TRP A 75 4.85 6.49 -1.29
CA TRP A 75 4.47 7.88 -1.58
C TRP A 75 5.67 8.83 -1.53
N ILE A 76 6.53 8.73 -0.51
CA ILE A 76 7.78 9.50 -0.44
C ILE A 76 8.68 9.17 -1.64
N GLY A 77 8.79 7.89 -2.00
CA GLY A 77 9.51 7.45 -3.19
C GLY A 77 9.03 8.14 -4.47
N ALA A 78 7.71 8.29 -4.65
CA ALA A 78 7.13 9.00 -5.79
C ALA A 78 7.39 10.51 -5.75
N LEU A 79 7.34 11.16 -4.57
CA LEU A 79 7.70 12.58 -4.44
C LEU A 79 9.15 12.83 -4.86
N ILE A 80 10.08 11.98 -4.42
CA ILE A 80 11.50 12.10 -4.79
C ILE A 80 11.68 11.87 -6.30
N ASN A 81 10.95 10.91 -6.88
CA ASN A 81 11.03 10.61 -8.30
C ASN A 81 10.46 11.74 -9.19
N THR A 82 9.51 12.51 -8.67
CA THR A 82 8.88 13.64 -9.39
C THR A 82 9.52 14.99 -9.13
N ALA A 83 10.31 15.14 -8.06
CA ALA A 83 11.04 16.36 -7.74
C ALA A 83 11.95 16.92 -8.87
N PRO A 84 12.66 16.09 -9.67
CA PRO A 84 13.52 16.60 -10.74
C PRO A 84 12.77 16.90 -12.05
N LEU A 85 11.45 16.67 -12.13
CA LEU A 85 10.69 16.96 -13.35
C LEU A 85 10.61 18.48 -13.59
N GLU A 86 10.84 18.88 -14.84
CA GLU A 86 10.79 20.27 -15.28
C GLU A 86 9.39 20.90 -15.06
N ASN A 87 8.34 20.10 -15.24
CA ASN A 87 6.98 20.45 -14.88
C ASN A 87 6.62 19.93 -13.47
N LYS A 88 6.58 20.84 -12.49
CA LYS A 88 6.28 20.54 -11.08
C LYS A 88 4.81 20.21 -10.78
N THR A 89 3.90 20.27 -11.75
CA THR A 89 2.48 19.98 -11.54
C THR A 89 2.27 18.61 -10.88
N TRP A 90 2.99 17.58 -11.33
CA TRP A 90 2.86 16.23 -10.76
C TRP A 90 3.33 16.12 -9.32
N PHE A 91 4.45 16.79 -9.00
CA PHE A 91 4.96 16.87 -7.64
C PHE A 91 3.94 17.52 -6.70
N VAL A 92 3.34 18.65 -7.12
CA VAL A 92 2.35 19.38 -6.32
C VAL A 92 1.08 18.55 -6.11
N ILE A 93 0.58 17.89 -7.15
CA ILE A 93 -0.60 17.00 -7.04
C ILE A 93 -0.33 15.87 -6.05
N LEU A 94 0.80 15.18 -6.17
CA LEU A 94 1.20 14.11 -5.25
C LEU A 94 1.36 14.59 -3.82
N LEU A 95 1.97 15.76 -3.63
CA LEU A 95 2.24 16.34 -2.32
C LEU A 95 0.94 16.74 -1.61
N VAL A 96 0.10 17.52 -2.29
CA VAL A 96 -1.17 18.02 -1.74
C VAL A 96 -2.12 16.86 -1.47
N SER A 97 -2.25 15.94 -2.42
CA SER A 97 -3.11 14.77 -2.24
C SER A 97 -2.63 13.86 -1.12
N GLY A 98 -1.32 13.69 -0.95
CA GLY A 98 -0.76 12.98 0.20
C GLY A 98 -1.12 13.62 1.53
N LEU A 99 -0.94 14.95 1.65
CA LEU A 99 -1.25 15.70 2.86
C LEU A 99 -2.73 15.71 3.22
N LEU A 100 -3.61 15.77 2.22
CA LEU A 100 -5.07 15.78 2.42
C LEU A 100 -5.66 14.38 2.69
N GLY A 101 -4.82 13.34 2.77
CA GLY A 101 -5.27 11.96 3.01
C GLY A 101 -5.71 11.20 1.75
N PHE A 102 -5.68 11.84 0.59
CA PHE A 102 -5.92 11.23 -0.72
C PHE A 102 -4.64 10.59 -1.33
N GLY A 103 -3.63 10.29 -0.50
CA GLY A 103 -2.34 9.76 -0.96
C GLY A 103 -2.50 8.47 -1.78
N LEU A 104 -3.45 7.61 -1.44
CA LEU A 104 -3.78 6.41 -2.22
C LEU A 104 -4.28 6.74 -3.63
N ILE A 105 -5.21 7.69 -3.75
CA ILE A 105 -5.83 8.05 -5.04
C ILE A 105 -4.80 8.74 -5.92
N ALA A 106 -4.04 9.71 -5.40
CA ALA A 106 -2.99 10.35 -6.19
C ALA A 106 -1.88 9.39 -6.59
N MET A 107 -1.55 8.40 -5.77
CA MET A 107 -0.57 7.40 -6.14
C MET A 107 -1.07 6.49 -7.27
N LEU A 108 -2.37 6.14 -7.27
CA LEU A 108 -3.00 5.43 -8.38
C LEU A 108 -2.99 6.29 -9.65
N VAL A 109 -3.41 7.55 -9.56
CA VAL A 109 -3.37 8.50 -10.68
C VAL A 109 -1.95 8.62 -11.21
N TYR A 110 -0.96 8.81 -10.34
CA TYR A 110 0.45 8.87 -10.70
C TYR A 110 0.94 7.61 -11.44
N LEU A 111 0.64 6.42 -10.90
CA LEU A 111 1.01 5.16 -11.54
C LEU A 111 0.34 4.96 -12.91
N LEU A 112 -0.87 5.50 -13.09
CA LEU A 112 -1.68 5.36 -14.31
C LEU A 112 -1.41 6.45 -15.37
N THR A 113 -1.08 7.68 -14.96
CA THR A 113 -1.13 8.87 -15.83
C THR A 113 0.17 9.65 -15.93
N GLU A 114 1.23 9.28 -15.19
CA GLU A 114 2.51 9.99 -15.30
C GLU A 114 2.97 10.05 -16.77
N PRO A 115 3.08 11.26 -17.37
CA PRO A 115 3.38 11.43 -18.78
C PRO A 115 4.78 10.92 -19.06
N HIS A 116 4.90 10.13 -20.13
CA HIS A 116 6.19 9.74 -20.67
C HIS A 116 7.07 10.98 -20.87
N GLY A 117 8.20 11.04 -20.14
CA GLY A 117 9.35 11.80 -20.63
C GLY A 117 9.65 11.32 -22.05
N PRO A 118 9.96 12.22 -23.00
CA PRO A 118 10.04 11.91 -24.41
C PRO A 118 10.88 10.65 -24.62
N ARG A 119 10.31 9.68 -25.36
CA ARG A 119 11.01 8.47 -25.80
C ARG A 119 12.46 8.84 -26.10
N ALA A 120 13.40 8.18 -25.43
CA ALA A 120 14.77 8.13 -25.91
C ALA A 120 14.67 7.84 -27.41
N ALA A 121 15.11 8.80 -28.23
CA ALA A 121 15.10 8.67 -29.67
C ALA A 121 15.71 7.31 -29.98
N VAL A 122 14.94 6.45 -30.66
CA VAL A 122 15.50 5.30 -31.36
C VAL A 122 16.66 5.88 -32.16
N PRO A 123 17.93 5.49 -31.90
CA PRO A 123 19.00 5.88 -32.79
C PRO A 123 18.58 5.33 -34.15
N ALA A 124 18.26 6.22 -35.08
CA ALA A 124 18.00 5.85 -36.44
C ALA A 124 19.29 5.24 -36.95
N GLY A 125 19.40 3.92 -36.84
CA GLY A 125 20.36 3.16 -37.58
C GLY A 125 20.08 3.43 -39.05
N SER A 126 20.94 4.23 -39.67
CA SER A 126 21.11 4.18 -41.11
C SER A 126 22.61 4.05 -41.40
N PRO A 127 22.99 3.14 -42.30
CA PRO A 127 24.34 2.60 -42.40
C PRO A 127 25.24 3.52 -43.23
N ALA A 128 26.52 3.57 -42.89
CA ALA A 128 27.57 4.01 -43.81
C ALA A 128 28.74 3.03 -43.67
N ALA A 129 28.64 1.93 -44.41
CA ALA A 129 29.75 1.07 -44.76
C ALA A 129 29.88 1.10 -46.30
N ALA A 130 31.15 1.14 -46.74
CA ALA A 130 31.69 1.20 -48.10
C ALA A 130 31.90 2.60 -48.68
#